data_AF-A0A2V9MJ52-F1
#
_entry.id   AF-A0A2V9MJ52-F1
#
_cell.length_a   1.000
_cell.length_b   1.000
_cell.length_c   1.000
_cell.angle_alpha   90.00
_cell.angle_beta   90.00
_cell.angle_gamma   90.00
#
_symmetry.space_group_name_H-M   'P 1'
#
loop_
_entity.id
_entity.type
_entity.pdbx_description
1 polymer ?
#
loop_
_entity_poly.entity_id
_entity_poly.type
_entity_poly.pdbx_seq_one_letter_code
_entity_poly.pdbx_strand_id
1 'polypeptide(L)'
;EFLQHVRNELHFLTGRRTDILSHALLNTVVKNFGFRGSKFQKDSEAFLKHYYLQARRISQILETILIRRRSETRRSFNWLGGRYSPFGAPQKKKASSQIEHSRFLRSPEKWMQHFRYGQSQGVSLDEPTRTTIRQTLPQFKQAAFSTSALAADFRAILRNKGKVAQVIRQMHDLGFLGRVLPEFGRLTCLAQHDLYHKYTTDEHTLRALEILDEIAQGQGTSHGPYQKVLNEIHDSSTLYFALLMHDTGKGLGGGHSSKGALLVRRAASRLGFDPDEGEKIQLLVQHHLLMGHVSQRRHLDDSHTIEEFVKKVQRPDILNMLLLITYTDAQAVAPGVWTDWKDYLLWDLYYKAYDRLMFTQGISSSARAELETVHQQVAHLLKLEIDAATIRKHFRLMPEKYALYTSTSQIVKHLRLLPQLEEVPVVLNWEGHPDKGYTDLTLVTRDHRGLFAQIAGTLSAFNLNILSAQLTTRDDGIVFDQFQVGGQAGNYRLHQQDYPRVEKL
;
A
#
# COMPACT_ATOMS: atom_id res chain seq x y z
N GLU A 1 33.61 4.07 17.82
CA GLU A 1 34.47 2.87 17.78
C GLU A 1 34.04 1.87 16.70
N PHE A 2 32.99 1.06 16.87
CA PHE A 2 32.60 0.00 15.88
C PHE A 2 32.61 0.47 14.42
N LEU A 3 31.89 1.54 14.08
CA LEU A 3 31.82 2.05 12.69
C LEU A 3 33.18 2.53 12.16
N GLN A 4 34.07 3.03 13.02
CA GLN A 4 35.43 3.41 12.63
C GLN A 4 36.28 2.17 12.35
N HIS A 5 36.13 1.10 13.14
CA HIS A 5 36.80 -0.17 12.83
C HIS A 5 36.32 -0.73 11.49
N VAL A 6 35.01 -0.71 11.22
CA VAL A 6 34.47 -1.16 9.92
C VAL A 6 35.08 -0.35 8.78
N ARG A 7 35.19 0.97 8.95
CA ARG A 7 35.83 1.85 7.97
C ARG A 7 37.31 1.51 7.75
N ASN A 8 38.07 1.31 8.82
CA ASN A 8 39.49 0.98 8.73
C ASN A 8 39.70 -0.37 8.04
N GLU A 9 38.86 -1.35 8.33
CA GLU A 9 38.88 -2.66 7.67
C GLU A 9 38.67 -2.54 6.15
N LEU A 10 37.73 -1.69 5.72
CA LEU A 10 37.53 -1.43 4.29
C LEU A 10 38.78 -0.82 3.63
N HIS A 11 39.52 0.04 4.34
CA HIS A 11 40.76 0.63 3.83
C HIS A 11 41.86 -0.42 3.72
N PHE A 12 42.02 -1.28 4.73
CA PHE A 12 43.00 -2.36 4.71
C PHE A 12 42.69 -3.40 3.62
N LEU A 13 41.43 -3.81 3.46
CA LEU A 13 41.03 -4.80 2.46
C LEU A 13 41.18 -4.31 1.02
N THR A 14 41.02 -3.01 0.78
CA THR A 14 41.06 -2.44 -0.58
C THR A 14 42.37 -1.74 -0.93
N GLY A 15 43.27 -1.55 0.03
CA GLY A 15 44.52 -0.80 -0.15
C GLY A 15 44.32 0.68 -0.51
N ARG A 16 43.09 1.20 -0.42
CA ARG A 16 42.73 2.57 -0.76
C ARG A 16 41.69 3.12 0.20
N ARG A 17 41.56 4.44 0.25
CA ARG A 17 40.48 5.09 0.99
C ARG A 17 39.14 4.76 0.34
N THR A 18 38.29 4.00 1.05
CA THR A 18 36.90 3.78 0.66
C THR A 18 36.01 3.66 1.88
N ASP A 19 34.87 4.35 1.85
CA ASP A 19 33.90 4.35 2.94
C ASP A 19 32.59 3.64 2.51
N ILE A 20 32.68 2.80 1.48
CA ILE A 20 31.55 2.06 0.89
C ILE A 20 31.69 0.57 1.21
N LEU A 21 30.77 0.05 2.04
CA LEU A 21 30.63 -1.38 2.29
C LEU A 21 29.81 -2.02 1.15
N SER A 22 30.49 -2.55 0.14
CA SER A 22 29.86 -3.26 -0.97
C SER A 22 29.50 -4.70 -0.60
N HIS A 23 28.56 -5.31 -1.33
CA HIS A 23 28.23 -6.73 -1.17
C HIS A 23 29.45 -7.66 -1.33
N ALA A 24 30.39 -7.31 -2.20
CA ALA A 24 31.61 -8.07 -2.43
C ALA A 24 32.54 -8.08 -1.20
N LEU A 25 32.60 -6.96 -0.45
CA LEU A 25 33.45 -6.83 0.73
C LEU A 25 32.78 -7.33 2.01
N LEU A 26 31.45 -7.35 2.06
CA LEU A 26 30.67 -7.66 3.26
C LEU A 26 31.08 -8.99 3.89
N ASN A 27 31.18 -10.07 3.11
CA ASN A 27 31.50 -11.40 3.66
C ASN A 27 32.88 -11.45 4.30
N THR A 28 33.87 -10.78 3.71
CA THR A 28 35.24 -10.70 4.26
C THR A 28 35.27 -9.89 5.54
N VAL A 29 34.62 -8.72 5.56
CA VAL A 29 34.51 -7.88 6.76
C VAL A 29 33.82 -8.63 7.90
N VAL A 30 32.69 -9.30 7.62
CA VAL A 30 31.94 -10.10 8.60
C VAL A 30 32.82 -11.17 9.24
N LYS A 31 33.60 -11.89 8.42
CA LYS A 31 34.54 -12.92 8.87
C LYS A 31 35.64 -12.34 9.75
N ASN A 32 36.24 -11.22 9.36
CA ASN A 32 37.35 -10.60 10.09
C ASN A 32 36.90 -10.02 11.43
N PHE A 33 35.65 -9.54 11.52
CA PHE A 33 35.04 -9.11 12.79
C PHE A 33 34.54 -10.28 13.65
N GLY A 34 34.58 -11.52 13.16
CA GLY A 34 34.17 -12.71 13.91
C GLY A 34 32.68 -12.76 14.24
N PHE A 35 31.82 -12.06 13.49
CA PHE A 35 30.37 -12.12 13.70
C PHE A 35 29.87 -13.54 13.42
N ARG A 36 29.13 -14.08 14.39
CA ARG A 36 28.42 -15.35 14.24
C ARG A 36 26.94 -15.10 14.41
N GLY A 37 26.19 -15.43 13.37
CA GLY A 37 24.75 -15.44 13.38
C GLY A 37 24.20 -16.54 14.28
N SER A 38 22.88 -16.65 14.32
CA SER A 38 22.19 -17.71 15.06
C SER A 38 21.79 -18.84 14.10
N LYS A 39 21.11 -19.88 14.62
CA LYS A 39 20.54 -20.97 13.80
C LYS A 39 19.69 -20.47 12.62
N PHE A 40 19.09 -19.28 12.72
CA PHE A 40 18.14 -18.74 11.74
C PHE A 40 18.53 -17.36 11.18
N GLN A 41 19.72 -16.87 11.50
CA GLN A 41 20.21 -15.56 11.07
C GLN A 41 21.62 -15.73 10.51
N LYS A 42 21.88 -15.23 9.30
CA LYS A 42 23.23 -15.31 8.69
C LYS A 42 24.21 -14.39 9.43
N ASP A 43 25.50 -14.71 9.37
CA ASP A 43 26.56 -13.87 9.95
C ASP A 43 26.52 -12.43 9.41
N SER A 44 26.27 -12.29 8.10
CA SER A 44 26.13 -10.99 7.43
C SER A 44 24.92 -10.20 7.93
N GLU A 45 23.79 -10.86 8.21
CA GLU A 45 22.60 -10.22 8.78
C GLU A 45 22.83 -9.79 10.23
N ALA A 46 23.56 -10.59 11.01
CA ALA A 46 23.95 -10.24 12.38
C ALA A 46 24.87 -9.01 12.41
N PHE A 47 25.88 -8.98 11.53
CA PHE A 47 26.76 -7.82 11.34
C PHE A 47 25.98 -6.58 10.91
N LEU A 48 25.16 -6.68 9.86
CA LEU A 48 24.38 -5.54 9.35
C LEU A 48 23.40 -5.02 10.39
N LYS A 49 22.75 -5.91 11.17
CA LYS A 49 21.90 -5.50 12.29
C LYS A 49 22.68 -4.68 13.32
N HIS A 50 23.88 -5.13 13.70
CA HIS A 50 24.72 -4.37 14.61
C HIS A 50 25.13 -3.02 14.00
N TYR A 51 25.54 -3.00 12.74
CA TYR A 51 25.87 -1.78 12.00
C TYR A 51 24.73 -0.77 12.01
N TYR A 52 23.53 -1.17 11.61
CA TYR A 52 22.37 -0.27 11.56
C TYR A 52 21.93 0.21 12.94
N LEU A 53 22.07 -0.61 14.00
CA LEU A 53 21.83 -0.17 15.37
C LEU A 53 22.79 0.96 15.78
N GLN A 54 24.08 0.86 15.44
CA GLN A 54 25.04 1.94 15.72
C GLN A 54 24.77 3.19 14.87
N ALA A 55 24.49 3.02 13.58
CA ALA A 55 24.16 4.12 12.69
C ALA A 55 22.90 4.88 13.18
N ARG A 56 21.86 4.13 13.58
CA ARG A 56 20.62 4.69 14.14
C ARG A 56 20.88 5.48 15.41
N ARG A 57 21.71 4.97 16.34
CA ARG A 57 22.08 5.70 17.57
C ARG A 57 22.75 7.03 17.26
N ILE A 58 23.67 7.06 16.29
CA ILE A 58 24.33 8.30 15.86
C ILE A 58 23.30 9.27 15.26
N SER A 59 22.43 8.80 14.36
CA SER A 59 21.38 9.63 13.76
C SER A 59 20.50 10.28 14.83
N GLN A 60 20.07 9.51 15.82
CA GLN A 60 19.25 10.00 16.94
C GLN A 60 19.97 11.07 17.78
N ILE A 61 21.26 10.87 18.09
CA ILE A 61 22.06 11.86 18.81
C ILE A 61 22.20 13.15 17.99
N LEU A 62 22.48 13.03 16.69
CA LEU A 62 22.61 14.18 15.79
C LEU A 62 21.30 14.96 15.69
N GLU A 63 20.17 14.27 15.54
CA GLU A 63 18.84 14.91 15.54
C GLU A 63 18.57 15.66 16.84
N THR A 64 18.84 15.05 18.00
CA THR A 64 18.71 15.73 19.30
C THR A 64 19.55 17.00 19.37
N ILE A 65 20.80 16.95 18.91
CA ILE A 65 21.70 18.13 18.89
C ILE A 65 21.18 19.21 17.94
N LEU A 66 20.75 18.83 16.74
CA LEU A 66 20.23 19.78 15.74
C LEU A 66 18.94 20.45 16.20
N ILE A 67 18.04 19.71 16.85
CA ILE A 67 16.81 20.25 17.44
C ILE A 67 17.14 21.24 18.56
N ARG A 68 18.07 20.88 19.46
CA ARG A 68 18.52 21.78 20.54
C ARG A 68 19.11 23.08 19.98
N ARG A 69 20.04 22.99 19.02
CA ARG A 69 20.62 24.17 18.38
C ARG A 69 19.58 25.05 17.69
N ARG A 70 18.64 24.47 16.92
CA ARG A 70 17.55 25.24 16.30
C ARG A 70 16.69 25.96 17.34
N SER A 71 16.46 25.35 18.51
CA SER A 71 15.71 25.97 19.60
C SER A 71 16.48 27.08 20.31
N GLU A 72 17.81 26.93 20.47
CA GLU A 72 18.70 27.93 21.04
C GLU A 72 18.87 29.12 20.10
N THR A 73 19.13 28.89 18.81
CA THR A 73 19.23 29.96 17.81
C THR A 73 17.93 30.77 17.69
N ARG A 74 16.76 30.12 17.79
CA ARG A 74 15.46 30.82 17.85
C ARG A 74 15.29 31.67 19.12
N ARG A 75 15.82 31.23 20.26
CA ARG A 75 15.83 32.02 21.51
C ARG A 75 16.79 33.20 21.43
N SER A 76 17.95 33.03 20.79
CA SER A 76 18.92 34.12 20.55
C SER A 76 18.42 35.16 19.55
N PHE A 77 17.66 34.76 18.52
CA PHE A 77 17.05 35.69 17.56
C PHE A 77 15.82 36.43 18.08
N ASN A 78 15.15 35.93 19.13
CA ASN A 78 14.02 36.65 19.74
C ASN A 78 14.46 37.83 20.65
N TRP A 79 15.76 38.04 20.86
CA TRP A 79 16.30 39.21 21.55
C TRP A 79 16.53 40.41 20.60
N LEU A 80 16.63 40.17 19.28
CA LEU A 80 16.65 41.21 18.26
C LEU A 80 15.27 41.29 17.62
N GLY A 81 14.43 42.18 18.15
CA GLY A 81 13.08 42.40 17.67
C GLY A 81 13.05 42.75 16.18
N GLY A 82 12.02 42.26 15.49
CA GLY A 82 11.61 42.79 14.19
C GLY A 82 11.63 41.79 13.04
N ARG A 83 10.42 41.27 12.74
CA ARG A 83 9.89 40.92 11.42
C ARG A 83 10.89 40.97 10.25
N TYR A 84 11.22 39.83 9.65
CA TYR A 84 11.17 39.55 8.20
C TYR A 84 11.61 38.09 7.97
N SER A 85 10.76 37.27 7.34
CA SER A 85 11.12 35.97 6.77
C SER A 85 10.75 36.01 5.29
N PRO A 86 11.71 36.00 4.34
CA PRO A 86 11.46 36.29 2.92
C PRO A 86 11.06 35.07 2.08
N PHE A 87 10.40 34.07 2.67
CA PHE A 87 9.82 32.96 1.90
C PHE A 87 8.40 32.70 2.36
N GLY A 88 7.47 33.06 1.48
CA GLY A 88 6.03 32.89 1.65
C GLY A 88 5.66 31.41 1.72
N ALA A 89 5.33 30.97 2.92
CA ALA A 89 4.34 29.93 3.15
C ALA A 89 3.45 30.44 4.28
N PRO A 90 2.12 30.39 4.16
CA PRO A 90 1.23 30.78 5.25
C PRO A 90 1.46 29.83 6.44
N GLN A 91 2.28 30.27 7.40
CA GLN A 91 2.38 29.65 8.71
C GLN A 91 1.02 29.85 9.38
N LYS A 92 0.17 28.80 9.34
CA LYS A 92 -0.82 28.62 10.40
C LYS A 92 -0.05 28.72 11.70
N LYS A 93 -0.40 29.71 12.54
CA LYS A 93 0.11 29.88 13.90
C LYS A 93 -0.10 28.56 14.64
N LYS A 94 0.88 27.65 14.60
CA LYS A 94 1.00 26.59 15.58
C LYS A 94 1.43 27.31 16.84
N ALA A 95 0.44 27.73 17.63
CA ALA A 95 0.65 27.95 19.04
C ALA A 95 1.51 26.79 19.52
N SER A 96 2.68 27.14 20.05
CA SER A 96 3.50 26.25 20.84
C SER A 96 2.66 25.83 22.05
N SER A 97 1.76 24.86 21.88
CA SER A 97 1.25 24.06 22.98
C SER A 97 2.41 23.17 23.42
N GLN A 98 3.36 23.80 24.12
CA GLN A 98 4.33 23.12 24.94
C GLN A 98 3.52 22.25 25.89
N ILE A 99 3.56 20.93 25.68
CA ILE A 99 3.03 19.99 26.65
C ILE A 99 4.04 19.99 27.81
N GLU A 100 3.88 20.93 28.76
CA GLU A 100 4.65 21.00 30.01
C GLU A 100 4.30 19.81 30.92
N HIS A 101 4.81 18.60 30.66
CA HIS A 101 4.46 17.40 31.44
C HIS A 101 5.62 16.51 31.88
N SER A 102 6.82 17.04 32.09
CA SER A 102 7.95 16.23 32.63
C SER A 102 7.65 15.58 33.99
N ARG A 103 6.70 16.12 34.79
CA ARG A 103 6.28 15.52 36.08
C ARG A 103 5.21 14.41 35.96
N PHE A 104 4.49 14.30 34.84
CA PHE A 104 3.33 13.40 34.69
C PHE A 104 3.61 12.13 33.87
N LEU A 105 4.81 11.99 33.31
CA LEU A 105 5.22 10.89 32.43
C LEU A 105 5.81 9.70 33.23
N ARG A 106 5.08 9.15 34.20
CA ARG A 106 5.57 8.08 35.10
C ARG A 106 5.10 6.66 34.76
N SER A 107 4.37 6.46 33.67
CA SER A 107 3.94 5.12 33.26
C SER A 107 3.86 4.96 31.74
N PRO A 108 4.05 3.73 31.21
CA PRO A 108 3.84 3.43 29.80
C PRO A 108 2.44 3.80 29.29
N GLU A 109 1.40 3.63 30.12
CA GLU A 109 0.04 4.03 29.78
C GLU A 109 -0.07 5.53 29.53
N LYS A 110 0.53 6.36 30.39
CA LYS A 110 0.56 7.81 30.18
C LYS A 110 1.31 8.16 28.90
N TRP A 111 2.40 7.48 28.57
CA TRP A 111 3.10 7.70 27.31
C TRP A 111 2.24 7.35 26.10
N MET A 112 1.50 6.23 26.13
CA MET A 112 0.54 5.86 25.10
C MET A 112 -0.55 6.94 24.91
N GLN A 113 -1.10 7.46 26.01
CA GLN A 113 -2.08 8.56 25.97
C GLN A 113 -1.51 9.81 25.29
N HIS A 114 -0.23 10.13 25.53
CA HIS A 114 0.42 11.28 24.88
C HIS A 114 0.65 11.05 23.38
N PHE A 115 1.02 9.84 22.96
CA PHE A 115 1.09 9.50 21.52
C PHE A 115 -0.27 9.67 20.84
N ARG A 116 -1.33 9.14 21.46
CA ARG A 116 -2.71 9.27 20.97
C ARG A 116 -3.17 10.73 20.93
N TYR A 117 -2.87 11.50 21.97
CA TYR A 117 -3.17 12.94 21.99
C TYR A 117 -2.45 13.67 20.85
N GLY A 118 -1.14 13.41 20.69
CA GLY A 118 -0.33 13.97 19.60
C GLY A 118 -0.92 13.66 18.21
N GLN A 119 -1.39 12.42 17.99
CA GLN A 119 -2.09 12.02 16.77
C GLN A 119 -3.32 12.90 16.49
N SER A 120 -4.18 13.09 17.50
CA SER A 120 -5.42 13.86 17.34
C SER A 120 -5.15 15.33 17.00
N GLN A 121 -4.06 15.89 17.54
CA GLN A 121 -3.68 17.29 17.35
C GLN A 121 -2.74 17.51 16.16
N GLY A 122 -2.22 16.46 15.52
CA GLY A 122 -1.23 16.58 14.45
C GLY A 122 0.09 17.19 14.95
N VAL A 123 0.50 16.85 16.17
CA VAL A 123 1.74 17.31 16.82
C VAL A 123 2.57 16.12 17.29
N SER A 124 3.89 16.27 17.22
CA SER A 124 4.84 15.29 17.73
C SER A 124 5.24 15.62 19.16
N LEU A 125 5.71 14.61 19.91
CA LEU A 125 6.29 14.81 21.24
C LEU A 125 7.50 15.73 21.15
N ASP A 126 7.67 16.61 22.14
CA ASP A 126 8.84 17.48 22.27
C ASP A 126 10.09 16.70 22.72
N GLU A 127 11.28 17.25 22.45
CA GLU A 127 12.54 16.56 22.73
C GLU A 127 12.78 16.25 24.22
N PRO A 128 12.40 17.12 25.19
CA PRO A 128 12.43 16.77 26.61
C PRO A 128 11.61 15.51 26.94
N THR A 129 10.36 15.41 26.46
CA THR A 129 9.52 14.22 26.66
C THR A 129 10.13 12.98 26.01
N ARG A 130 10.60 13.10 24.77
CA ARG A 130 11.30 12.01 24.06
C ARG A 130 12.50 11.51 24.86
N THR A 131 13.31 12.43 25.39
CA THR A 131 14.49 12.11 26.21
C THR A 131 14.10 11.36 27.48
N THR A 132 13.07 11.84 28.20
CA THR A 132 12.53 11.19 29.39
C THR A 132 12.06 9.77 29.11
N ILE A 133 11.31 9.56 28.02
CA ILE A 133 10.88 8.22 27.59
C ILE A 133 12.09 7.33 27.33
N ARG A 134 13.06 7.76 26.50
CA ARG A 134 14.27 6.96 26.18
C ARG A 134 15.04 6.53 27.44
N GLN A 135 15.20 7.43 28.41
CA GLN A 135 15.96 7.17 29.64
C GLN A 135 15.20 6.28 30.64
N THR A 136 13.87 6.38 30.67
CA THR A 136 13.05 5.69 31.69
C THR A 136 12.51 4.36 31.17
N LEU A 137 12.33 4.19 29.85
CA LEU A 137 11.82 2.97 29.22
C LEU A 137 12.51 1.68 29.71
N PRO A 138 13.85 1.62 29.89
CA PRO A 138 14.51 0.40 30.37
C PRO A 138 14.13 -0.02 31.80
N GLN A 139 13.61 0.91 32.61
CA GLN A 139 13.27 0.66 34.02
C GLN A 139 11.95 -0.11 34.18
N PHE A 140 11.08 -0.09 33.16
CA PHE A 140 9.80 -0.79 33.21
C PHE A 140 9.93 -2.27 32.83
N LYS A 141 9.24 -3.14 33.56
CA LYS A 141 9.08 -4.57 33.21
C LYS A 141 8.09 -4.74 32.06
N GLN A 142 8.17 -5.87 31.35
CA GLN A 142 7.32 -6.15 30.18
C GLN A 142 5.81 -6.12 30.49
N ALA A 143 5.40 -6.54 31.69
CA ALA A 143 4.01 -6.52 32.12
C ALA A 143 3.36 -5.12 32.09
N ALA A 144 4.16 -4.05 32.23
CA ALA A 144 3.66 -2.67 32.18
C ALA A 144 3.19 -2.23 30.78
N PHE A 145 3.47 -3.03 29.74
CA PHE A 145 3.09 -2.75 28.35
C PHE A 145 1.96 -3.67 27.85
N SER A 146 1.33 -4.44 28.75
CA SER A 146 0.28 -5.42 28.41
C SER A 146 -1.03 -5.15 29.16
N THR A 147 -1.23 -3.92 29.63
CA THR A 147 -2.48 -3.52 30.28
C THR A 147 -3.59 -3.28 29.25
N SER A 148 -4.83 -3.53 29.64
CA SER A 148 -6.00 -3.33 28.77
C SER A 148 -6.17 -1.86 28.36
N ALA A 149 -5.84 -0.92 29.25
CA ALA A 149 -5.88 0.51 28.96
C ALA A 149 -4.88 0.91 27.86
N LEU A 150 -3.62 0.46 27.95
CA LEU A 150 -2.61 0.72 26.93
C LEU A 150 -3.01 0.08 25.59
N ALA A 151 -3.52 -1.14 25.63
CA ALA A 151 -4.00 -1.86 24.44
C ALA A 151 -5.17 -1.13 23.75
N ALA A 152 -6.12 -0.59 24.53
CA ALA A 152 -7.23 0.19 24.01
C ALA A 152 -6.76 1.49 23.34
N ASP A 153 -5.81 2.21 23.95
CA ASP A 153 -5.23 3.41 23.35
C ASP A 153 -4.42 3.09 22.08
N PHE A 154 -3.69 1.96 22.06
CA PHE A 154 -2.98 1.51 20.87
C PHE A 154 -3.95 1.22 19.71
N ARG A 155 -5.03 0.47 19.95
CA ARG A 155 -6.06 0.23 18.92
C ARG A 155 -6.72 1.52 18.46
N ALA A 156 -6.96 2.47 19.37
CA ALA A 156 -7.50 3.78 19.00
C ALA A 156 -6.58 4.56 18.06
N ILE A 157 -5.25 4.45 18.23
CA ILE A 157 -4.27 5.02 17.29
C ILE A 157 -4.43 4.38 15.90
N LEU A 158 -4.54 3.05 15.83
CA LEU A 158 -4.66 2.31 14.57
C LEU A 158 -5.96 2.58 13.81
N ARG A 159 -7.03 3.00 14.49
CA ARG A 159 -8.33 3.32 13.86
C ARG A 159 -8.32 4.63 13.06
N ASN A 160 -7.35 5.50 13.28
CA ASN A 160 -7.31 6.85 12.72
C ASN A 160 -6.59 6.86 11.37
N LYS A 161 -7.26 6.35 10.33
CA LYS A 161 -6.74 6.25 8.95
C LYS A 161 -6.07 7.55 8.51
N GLY A 162 -4.87 7.46 7.93
CA GLY A 162 -4.14 8.64 7.47
C GLY A 162 -3.35 9.34 8.57
N LYS A 163 -3.31 8.83 9.80
CA LYS A 163 -2.52 9.43 10.89
C LYS A 163 -1.80 8.38 11.72
N VAL A 164 -1.66 7.15 11.22
CA VAL A 164 -1.12 6.02 11.98
C VAL A 164 0.40 5.98 11.92
N ALA A 165 0.97 6.06 10.72
CA ALA A 165 2.38 5.80 10.45
C ALA A 165 3.31 6.72 11.26
N GLN A 166 2.99 8.02 11.30
CA GLN A 166 3.79 9.01 12.05
C GLN A 166 3.86 8.68 13.55
N VAL A 167 2.79 8.16 14.13
CA VAL A 167 2.73 7.82 15.56
C VAL A 167 3.50 6.52 15.82
N ILE A 168 3.27 5.50 14.98
CA ILE A 168 3.98 4.22 15.06
C ILE A 168 5.50 4.41 14.90
N ARG A 169 5.94 5.26 13.95
CA ARG A 169 7.35 5.63 13.78
C ARG A 169 7.92 6.31 15.02
N GLN A 170 7.21 7.28 15.59
CA GLN A 170 7.65 7.91 16.85
C GLN A 170 7.78 6.91 18.00
N MET A 171 6.84 5.97 18.13
CA MET A 171 6.92 4.89 19.12
C MET A 171 8.12 3.97 18.85
N HIS A 172 8.42 3.65 17.58
CA HIS A 172 9.57 2.85 17.18
C HIS A 172 10.89 3.55 17.51
N ASP A 173 11.00 4.83 17.19
CA ASP A 173 12.20 5.67 17.43
C ASP A 173 12.58 5.76 18.91
N LEU A 174 11.57 5.72 19.78
CA LEU A 174 11.76 5.71 21.22
C LEU A 174 11.98 4.30 21.79
N GLY A 175 11.92 3.26 20.96
CA GLY A 175 11.95 1.86 21.38
C GLY A 175 10.68 1.40 22.10
N PHE A 176 9.69 2.29 22.27
CA PHE A 176 8.42 2.02 22.95
C PHE A 176 7.58 0.99 22.19
N LEU A 177 7.53 1.09 20.86
CA LEU A 177 6.79 0.14 20.02
C LEU A 177 7.26 -1.31 20.23
N GLY A 178 8.58 -1.54 20.30
CA GLY A 178 9.14 -2.86 20.55
C GLY A 178 8.83 -3.43 21.94
N ARG A 179 8.42 -2.59 22.91
CA ARG A 179 7.91 -3.04 24.21
C ARG A 179 6.42 -3.36 24.17
N VAL A 180 5.63 -2.62 23.40
CA VAL A 180 4.19 -2.92 23.17
C VAL A 180 4.03 -4.18 22.30
N LEU A 181 4.87 -4.31 21.27
CA LEU A 181 4.92 -5.41 20.31
C LEU A 181 6.33 -6.02 20.27
N PRO A 182 6.68 -6.90 21.23
CA PRO A 182 7.96 -7.61 21.22
C PRO A 182 8.23 -8.35 19.90
N GLU A 183 7.18 -8.84 19.25
CA GLU A 183 7.25 -9.53 17.97
C GLU A 183 7.84 -8.63 16.88
N PHE A 184 7.40 -7.37 16.81
CA PHE A 184 7.92 -6.34 15.92
C PHE A 184 9.29 -5.82 16.38
N GLY A 185 9.50 -5.68 17.70
CA GLY A 185 10.77 -5.23 18.27
C GLY A 185 11.99 -6.04 17.80
N ARG A 186 11.81 -7.34 17.50
CA ARG A 186 12.86 -8.21 16.95
C ARG A 186 13.30 -7.83 15.53
N LEU A 187 12.41 -7.24 14.74
CA LEU A 187 12.67 -6.78 13.37
C LEU A 187 13.48 -5.48 13.33
N THR A 188 13.67 -4.83 14.48
CA THR A 188 14.45 -3.58 14.57
C THR A 188 15.83 -3.75 13.95
N CYS A 189 16.12 -2.96 12.92
CA CYS A 189 17.36 -3.00 12.15
C CYS A 189 17.69 -4.40 11.56
N LEU A 190 16.68 -5.26 11.36
CA LEU A 190 16.88 -6.56 10.73
C LEU A 190 17.09 -6.35 9.23
N ALA A 191 18.34 -6.42 8.79
CA ALA A 191 18.68 -6.45 7.38
C ALA A 191 18.51 -7.88 6.86
N GLN A 192 17.86 -8.04 5.71
CA GLN A 192 17.83 -9.30 4.99
C GLN A 192 18.85 -9.28 3.87
N HIS A 193 19.59 -10.37 3.71
CA HIS A 193 20.55 -10.50 2.62
C HIS A 193 19.83 -10.93 1.33
N ASP A 194 19.16 -9.97 0.68
CA ASP A 194 18.46 -10.14 -0.60
C ASP A 194 18.63 -8.90 -1.49
N LEU A 195 18.80 -9.09 -2.80
CA LEU A 195 19.17 -8.07 -3.79
C LEU A 195 18.12 -6.96 -3.95
N TYR A 196 16.88 -7.22 -3.55
CA TYR A 196 15.74 -6.32 -3.76
C TYR A 196 15.37 -5.48 -2.52
N HIS A 197 15.84 -5.87 -1.33
CA HIS A 197 15.45 -5.21 -0.09
C HIS A 197 16.43 -4.07 0.25
N LYS A 198 16.07 -2.85 -0.14
CA LYS A 198 16.86 -1.64 0.18
C LYS A 198 16.81 -1.26 1.66
N TYR A 199 15.70 -1.59 2.33
CA TYR A 199 15.41 -1.19 3.71
C TYR A 199 15.51 -2.38 4.66
N THR A 200 15.83 -2.12 5.94
CA THR A 200 15.66 -3.12 7.00
C THR A 200 14.17 -3.44 7.16
N THR A 201 13.84 -4.63 7.65
CA THR A 201 12.46 -5.11 7.74
C THR A 201 11.55 -4.14 8.51
N ASP A 202 12.03 -3.58 9.63
CA ASP A 202 11.29 -2.56 10.38
C ASP A 202 11.02 -1.28 9.56
N GLU A 203 12.03 -0.76 8.87
CA GLU A 203 11.89 0.46 8.05
C GLU A 203 10.97 0.23 6.84
N HIS A 204 11.08 -0.93 6.21
CA HIS A 204 10.17 -1.34 5.15
C HIS A 204 8.71 -1.38 5.63
N THR A 205 8.44 -2.00 6.79
CA THR A 205 7.08 -2.03 7.36
C THR A 205 6.57 -0.62 7.71
N LEU A 206 7.42 0.24 8.27
CA LEU A 206 7.03 1.63 8.57
C LEU A 206 6.72 2.42 7.30
N ARG A 207 7.49 2.21 6.23
CA ARG A 207 7.24 2.82 4.91
C ARG A 207 5.93 2.32 4.30
N ALA A 208 5.60 1.04 4.43
CA ALA A 208 4.31 0.52 3.98
C ALA A 208 3.13 1.18 4.71
N LEU A 209 3.25 1.43 6.02
CA LEU A 209 2.26 2.18 6.78
C LEU A 209 2.14 3.64 6.31
N GLU A 210 3.25 4.29 5.95
CA GLU A 210 3.25 5.66 5.40
C GLU A 210 2.48 5.72 4.08
N ILE A 211 2.72 4.77 3.17
CA ILE A 211 1.98 4.67 1.90
C ILE A 211 0.49 4.45 2.17
N LEU A 212 0.12 3.63 3.16
CA LEU A 212 -1.28 3.42 3.52
C LEU A 212 -1.94 4.71 4.07
N ASP A 213 -1.19 5.49 4.86
CA ASP A 213 -1.64 6.80 5.33
C ASP A 213 -1.78 7.80 4.16
N GLU A 214 -0.84 7.80 3.20
CA GLU A 214 -0.88 8.64 1.98
C GLU A 214 -2.13 8.33 1.13
N ILE A 215 -2.45 7.04 0.94
CA ILE A 215 -3.69 6.60 0.27
C ILE A 215 -4.91 7.16 1.01
N ALA A 216 -4.96 7.04 2.34
CA ALA A 216 -6.07 7.56 3.14
C ALA A 216 -6.24 9.08 2.98
N GLN A 217 -5.13 9.80 2.89
CA GLN A 217 -5.09 11.26 2.69
C GLN A 217 -5.36 11.70 1.24
N GLY A 218 -5.48 10.77 0.29
CA GLY A 218 -5.66 11.08 -1.13
C GLY A 218 -4.43 11.73 -1.75
N GLN A 219 -3.24 11.45 -1.22
CA GLN A 219 -1.97 11.90 -1.80
C GLN A 219 -1.55 10.93 -2.92
N GLY A 220 -0.82 11.42 -3.91
CA GLY A 220 -0.35 10.59 -5.03
C GLY A 220 -1.36 10.40 -6.16
N THR A 221 -0.88 10.38 -7.40
CA THR A 221 -1.73 10.33 -8.61
C THR A 221 -2.35 8.95 -8.86
N SER A 222 -1.74 7.88 -8.37
CA SER A 222 -2.19 6.49 -8.58
C SER A 222 -3.00 5.89 -7.40
N HIS A 223 -3.21 6.64 -6.31
CA HIS A 223 -3.84 6.10 -5.09
C HIS A 223 -5.37 6.11 -5.12
N GLY A 224 -6.01 6.78 -6.08
CA GLY A 224 -7.47 6.95 -6.14
C GLY A 224 -8.29 5.65 -6.04
N PRO A 225 -8.01 4.60 -6.84
CA PRO A 225 -8.71 3.32 -6.74
C PRO A 225 -8.54 2.64 -5.38
N TYR A 226 -7.32 2.63 -4.84
CA TYR A 226 -7.01 2.05 -3.53
C TYR A 226 -7.69 2.81 -2.38
N GLN A 227 -7.81 4.14 -2.49
CA GLN A 227 -8.50 4.95 -1.50
C GLN A 227 -9.99 4.59 -1.39
N LYS A 228 -10.64 4.26 -2.52
CA LYS A 228 -12.04 3.79 -2.51
C LYS A 228 -12.18 2.51 -1.69
N VAL A 229 -11.34 1.52 -1.96
CA VAL A 229 -11.32 0.24 -1.21
C VAL A 229 -11.01 0.47 0.27
N LEU A 230 -10.07 1.35 0.59
CA LEU A 230 -9.76 1.71 1.98
C LEU A 230 -10.95 2.37 2.69
N ASN A 231 -11.78 3.13 1.98
CA ASN A 231 -12.96 3.78 2.56
C ASN A 231 -14.08 2.78 2.89
N GLU A 232 -14.17 1.65 2.19
CA GLU A 232 -15.11 0.56 2.49
C GLU A 232 -14.76 -0.19 3.78
N ILE A 233 -13.51 -0.12 4.24
CA ILE A 233 -13.08 -0.79 5.47
C ILE A 233 -13.56 -0.01 6.69
N HIS A 234 -14.58 -0.49 7.40
CA HIS A 234 -15.14 0.20 8.58
C HIS A 234 -14.14 0.31 9.74
N ASP A 235 -13.57 -0.79 10.23
CA ASP A 235 -12.51 -0.77 11.24
C ASP A 235 -11.15 -0.99 10.58
N SER A 236 -10.36 0.09 10.48
CA SER A 236 -9.02 0.04 9.91
C SER A 236 -7.95 -0.52 10.84
N SER A 237 -8.24 -0.68 12.14
CA SER A 237 -7.24 -1.16 13.09
C SER A 237 -6.73 -2.56 12.74
N THR A 238 -7.61 -3.43 12.23
CA THR A 238 -7.28 -4.75 11.70
C THR A 238 -6.30 -4.66 10.53
N LEU A 239 -6.56 -3.77 9.55
CA LEU A 239 -5.69 -3.55 8.39
C LEU A 239 -4.32 -3.00 8.80
N TYR A 240 -4.28 -1.90 9.57
CA TYR A 240 -3.02 -1.30 10.00
C TYR A 240 -2.22 -2.24 10.88
N PHE A 241 -2.88 -3.02 11.74
CA PHE A 241 -2.20 -3.99 12.59
C PHE A 241 -1.66 -5.18 11.79
N ALA A 242 -2.44 -5.72 10.84
CA ALA A 242 -1.97 -6.77 9.95
C ALA A 242 -0.77 -6.29 9.11
N LEU A 243 -0.81 -5.07 8.56
CA LEU A 243 0.31 -4.48 7.83
C LEU A 243 1.52 -4.27 8.73
N LEU A 244 1.35 -3.80 9.97
CA LEU A 244 2.46 -3.68 10.93
C LEU A 244 3.10 -5.03 11.29
N MET A 245 2.34 -6.12 11.18
CA MET A 245 2.76 -7.45 11.64
C MET A 245 3.12 -8.42 10.51
N HIS A 246 2.90 -8.06 9.24
CA HIS A 246 2.98 -8.97 8.08
C HIS A 246 4.30 -9.74 7.99
N ASP A 247 5.40 -9.07 8.36
CA ASP A 247 6.76 -9.58 8.25
C ASP A 247 7.37 -10.06 9.58
N THR A 248 6.60 -10.13 10.66
CA THR A 248 7.10 -10.47 12.02
C THR A 248 7.64 -11.89 12.18
N GLY A 249 7.40 -12.76 11.19
CA GLY A 249 8.01 -14.08 11.12
C GLY A 249 9.44 -14.09 10.55
N LYS A 250 9.92 -12.99 9.96
CA LYS A 250 11.29 -12.89 9.43
C LYS A 250 12.32 -13.01 10.55
N GLY A 251 13.48 -13.62 10.24
CA GLY A 251 14.52 -13.92 11.22
C GLY A 251 14.25 -15.13 12.12
N LEU A 252 13.16 -15.87 11.88
CA LEU A 252 12.83 -17.11 12.60
C LEU A 252 13.04 -18.38 11.75
N GLY A 253 13.73 -18.26 10.61
CA GLY A 253 13.97 -19.34 9.64
C GLY A 253 12.89 -19.38 8.54
N GLY A 254 12.78 -20.50 7.82
CA GLY A 254 11.84 -20.63 6.69
C GLY A 254 10.36 -20.51 7.08
N GLY A 255 9.51 -20.12 6.13
CA GLY A 255 8.05 -20.00 6.31
C GLY A 255 7.64 -18.81 7.17
N HIS A 256 8.15 -17.61 6.87
CA HIS A 256 7.92 -16.42 7.72
C HIS A 256 6.44 -16.06 7.83
N SER A 257 5.65 -16.17 6.75
CA SER A 257 4.21 -15.86 6.80
C SER A 257 3.47 -16.76 7.79
N SER A 258 3.73 -18.08 7.77
CA SER A 258 3.12 -19.03 8.73
C SER A 258 3.57 -18.79 10.17
N LYS A 259 4.84 -18.46 10.39
CA LYS A 259 5.35 -18.12 11.73
C LYS A 259 4.79 -16.79 12.23
N GLY A 260 4.67 -15.80 11.35
CA GLY A 260 4.03 -14.51 11.59
C GLY A 260 2.57 -14.69 12.02
N ALA A 261 1.83 -15.56 11.34
CA ALA A 261 0.44 -15.89 11.69
C ALA A 261 0.29 -16.41 13.13
N LEU A 262 1.20 -17.29 13.58
CA LEU A 262 1.18 -17.79 14.96
C LEU A 262 1.50 -16.69 15.99
N LEU A 263 2.43 -15.79 15.66
CA LEU A 263 2.83 -14.69 16.52
C LEU A 263 1.71 -13.64 16.64
N VAL A 264 1.09 -13.29 15.51
CA VAL A 264 0.09 -12.23 15.47
C VAL A 264 -1.18 -12.63 16.21
N ARG A 265 -1.57 -13.90 16.21
CA ARG A 265 -2.71 -14.38 17.01
C ARG A 265 -2.55 -14.07 18.51
N ARG A 266 -1.35 -14.29 19.05
CA ARG A 266 -1.04 -13.98 20.46
C ARG A 266 -0.98 -12.48 20.71
N ALA A 267 -0.40 -11.73 19.78
CA ALA A 267 -0.31 -10.28 19.89
C ALA A 267 -1.70 -9.61 19.79
N ALA A 268 -2.58 -10.09 18.91
CA ALA A 268 -3.94 -9.60 18.73
C ALA A 268 -4.76 -9.80 20.02
N SER A 269 -4.73 -11.01 20.59
CA SER A 269 -5.39 -11.29 21.87
C SER A 269 -4.85 -10.42 23.00
N ARG A 270 -3.53 -10.22 23.09
CA ARG A 270 -2.90 -9.33 24.08
C ARG A 270 -3.32 -7.86 23.94
N LEU A 271 -3.64 -7.42 22.72
CA LEU A 271 -4.14 -6.07 22.43
C LEU A 271 -5.66 -5.94 22.53
N GLY A 272 -6.36 -7.02 22.87
CA GLY A 272 -7.81 -7.03 23.06
C GLY A 272 -8.61 -6.93 21.76
N PHE A 273 -8.04 -7.35 20.63
CA PHE A 273 -8.84 -7.64 19.44
C PHE A 273 -9.76 -8.83 19.73
N ASP A 274 -10.99 -8.77 19.23
CA ASP A 274 -11.92 -9.88 19.37
C ASP A 274 -11.50 -11.10 18.52
N PRO A 275 -12.11 -12.27 18.71
CA PRO A 275 -11.73 -13.47 17.96
C PRO A 275 -11.86 -13.36 16.44
N ASP A 276 -12.87 -12.67 15.89
CA ASP A 276 -13.07 -12.48 14.44
C ASP A 276 -12.00 -11.52 13.89
N GLU A 277 -11.73 -10.42 14.59
CA GLU A 277 -10.63 -9.52 14.26
C GLU A 277 -9.27 -10.25 14.26
N GLY A 278 -9.01 -11.04 15.30
CA GLY A 278 -7.78 -11.82 15.45
C GLY A 278 -7.58 -12.86 14.35
N GLU A 279 -8.66 -13.53 13.92
CA GLU A 279 -8.64 -14.47 12.81
C GLU A 279 -8.35 -13.77 11.47
N LYS A 280 -9.01 -12.63 11.20
CA LYS A 280 -8.72 -11.81 10.00
C LYS A 280 -7.26 -11.38 9.95
N ILE A 281 -6.75 -10.83 11.05
CA ILE A 281 -5.34 -10.42 11.16
C ILE A 281 -4.42 -11.60 10.89
N GLN A 282 -4.70 -12.75 11.48
CA GLN A 282 -3.91 -13.97 11.28
C GLN A 282 -3.88 -14.37 9.81
N LEU A 283 -5.04 -14.38 9.15
CA LEU A 283 -5.17 -14.80 7.75
C LEU A 283 -4.46 -13.82 6.81
N LEU A 284 -4.57 -12.50 7.06
CA LEU A 284 -3.86 -11.47 6.31
C LEU A 284 -2.34 -11.61 6.44
N VAL A 285 -1.82 -11.80 7.65
CA VAL A 285 -0.37 -12.02 7.87
C VAL A 285 0.08 -13.34 7.24
N GLN A 286 -0.72 -14.39 7.32
CA GLN A 286 -0.42 -15.69 6.71
C GLN A 286 -0.33 -15.61 5.18
N HIS A 287 -1.19 -14.79 4.57
CA HIS A 287 -1.37 -14.73 3.12
C HIS A 287 -0.90 -13.41 2.49
N HIS A 288 -0.13 -12.57 3.17
CA HIS A 288 0.29 -11.26 2.63
C HIS A 288 1.02 -11.34 1.27
N LEU A 289 1.72 -12.43 0.96
CA LEU A 289 2.35 -12.65 -0.36
C LEU A 289 1.45 -13.31 -1.40
N LEU A 290 0.28 -13.82 -0.99
CA LEU A 290 -0.58 -14.65 -1.83
C LEU A 290 -1.05 -13.88 -3.07
N MET A 291 -1.61 -12.69 -2.87
CA MET A 291 -2.23 -11.94 -3.95
C MET A 291 -1.20 -11.46 -4.96
N GLY A 292 -0.05 -10.95 -4.50
CA GLY A 292 1.06 -10.58 -5.38
C GLY A 292 1.64 -11.77 -6.15
N HIS A 293 1.72 -12.97 -5.54
CA HIS A 293 2.17 -14.17 -6.25
C HIS A 293 1.16 -14.66 -7.28
N VAL A 294 -0.13 -14.67 -6.97
CA VAL A 294 -1.17 -15.15 -7.89
C VAL A 294 -1.30 -14.20 -9.07
N SER A 295 -1.39 -12.89 -8.82
CA SER A 295 -1.55 -11.90 -9.90
C SER A 295 -0.38 -11.88 -10.88
N GLN A 296 0.85 -12.08 -10.39
CA GLN A 296 2.05 -11.92 -11.21
C GLN A 296 2.60 -13.23 -11.80
N ARG A 297 2.18 -14.40 -11.32
CA ARG A 297 2.81 -15.70 -11.69
C ARG A 297 1.83 -16.78 -12.14
N ARG A 298 0.52 -16.53 -12.10
CA ARG A 298 -0.50 -17.51 -12.51
C ARG A 298 -1.33 -16.97 -13.67
N HIS A 299 -2.03 -17.87 -14.35
CA HIS A 299 -2.97 -17.50 -15.41
C HIS A 299 -4.30 -17.09 -14.77
N LEU A 300 -4.64 -15.81 -14.86
CA LEU A 300 -5.85 -15.27 -14.21
C LEU A 300 -7.15 -15.61 -14.95
N ASP A 301 -7.07 -16.16 -16.17
CA ASP A 301 -8.24 -16.60 -16.94
C ASP A 301 -8.64 -18.04 -16.61
N ASP A 302 -7.78 -18.77 -15.89
CA ASP A 302 -8.11 -20.08 -15.37
C ASP A 302 -9.02 -19.96 -14.14
N SER A 303 -10.27 -20.39 -14.29
CA SER A 303 -11.26 -20.42 -13.21
C SER A 303 -10.78 -21.18 -11.97
N HIS A 304 -9.97 -22.23 -12.13
CA HIS A 304 -9.44 -23.00 -11.01
C HIS A 304 -8.49 -22.17 -10.15
N THR A 305 -7.61 -21.39 -10.79
CA THR A 305 -6.71 -20.45 -10.11
C THR A 305 -7.49 -19.45 -9.23
N ILE A 306 -8.59 -18.89 -9.74
CA ILE A 306 -9.45 -17.97 -8.99
C ILE A 306 -10.14 -18.67 -7.83
N GLU A 307 -10.64 -19.89 -8.03
CA GLU A 307 -11.25 -20.68 -6.95
C GLU A 307 -10.27 -21.02 -5.83
N GLU A 308 -9.04 -21.43 -6.14
CA GLU A 308 -8.01 -21.70 -5.14
C GLU A 308 -7.63 -20.45 -4.34
N PHE A 309 -7.57 -19.30 -5.00
CA PHE A 309 -7.32 -18.02 -4.35
C PHE A 309 -8.46 -17.63 -3.40
N VAL A 310 -9.69 -17.69 -3.90
CA VAL A 310 -10.91 -17.35 -3.13
C VAL A 310 -11.11 -18.29 -1.93
N LYS A 311 -10.80 -19.58 -2.05
CA LYS A 311 -10.81 -20.52 -0.92
C LYS A 311 -9.89 -20.10 0.23
N LYS A 312 -8.78 -19.42 -0.06
CA LYS A 312 -7.84 -18.91 0.96
C LYS A 312 -8.30 -17.57 1.54
N VAL A 313 -8.81 -16.67 0.70
CA VAL A 313 -9.25 -15.32 1.10
C VAL A 313 -10.58 -15.35 1.84
N GLN A 314 -11.48 -16.26 1.46
CA GLN A 314 -12.79 -16.58 2.07
C GLN A 314 -13.84 -15.48 2.09
N ARG A 315 -13.47 -14.20 2.26
CA ARG A 315 -14.41 -13.09 2.47
C ARG A 315 -13.98 -11.81 1.72
N PRO A 316 -14.95 -10.98 1.26
CA PRO A 316 -14.64 -9.70 0.60
C PRO A 316 -13.87 -8.71 1.48
N ASP A 317 -14.15 -8.65 2.79
CA ASP A 317 -13.44 -7.74 3.69
C ASP A 317 -11.94 -8.09 3.80
N ILE A 318 -11.61 -9.39 3.78
CA ILE A 318 -10.22 -9.87 3.73
C ILE A 318 -9.59 -9.56 2.37
N LEU A 319 -10.33 -9.73 1.27
CA LEU A 319 -9.85 -9.40 -0.08
C LEU A 319 -9.44 -7.92 -0.18
N ASN A 320 -10.29 -7.01 0.31
CA ASN A 320 -10.03 -5.57 0.34
C ASN A 320 -8.77 -5.24 1.15
N MET A 321 -8.63 -5.84 2.33
CA MET A 321 -7.44 -5.63 3.17
C MET A 321 -6.18 -6.22 2.53
N LEU A 322 -6.28 -7.40 1.90
CA LEU A 322 -5.15 -8.06 1.26
C LEU A 322 -4.67 -7.30 0.02
N LEU A 323 -5.58 -6.69 -0.74
CA LEU A 323 -5.24 -5.78 -1.84
C LEU A 323 -4.36 -4.62 -1.34
N LEU A 324 -4.80 -3.95 -0.28
CA LEU A 324 -4.10 -2.80 0.29
C LEU A 324 -2.75 -3.18 0.89
N ILE A 325 -2.67 -4.32 1.59
CA ILE A 325 -1.39 -4.85 2.10
C ILE A 325 -0.44 -5.15 0.95
N THR A 326 -0.91 -5.83 -0.10
CA THR A 326 -0.07 -6.21 -1.25
C THR A 326 0.47 -4.99 -1.97
N TYR A 327 -0.37 -4.00 -2.23
CA TYR A 327 0.04 -2.76 -2.89
C TYR A 327 1.05 -1.97 -2.05
N THR A 328 0.75 -1.74 -0.76
CA THR A 328 1.60 -0.95 0.14
C THR A 328 2.95 -1.63 0.41
N ASP A 329 2.97 -2.95 0.57
CA ASP A 329 4.18 -3.77 0.68
C ASP A 329 5.06 -3.62 -0.58
N ALA A 330 4.48 -3.81 -1.76
CA ALA A 330 5.23 -3.72 -3.01
C ALA A 330 5.77 -2.30 -3.30
N GLN A 331 5.01 -1.26 -2.95
CA GLN A 331 5.45 0.14 -3.04
C GLN A 331 6.56 0.48 -2.02
N ALA A 332 6.63 -0.24 -0.90
CA ALA A 332 7.62 0.00 0.16
C ALA A 332 9.00 -0.66 -0.12
N VAL A 333 9.15 -1.44 -1.19
CA VAL A 333 10.43 -2.13 -1.51
C VAL A 333 11.48 -1.17 -2.08
N ALA A 334 11.28 -0.69 -3.32
CA ALA A 334 12.16 0.27 -3.97
C ALA A 334 11.47 0.97 -5.16
N PRO A 335 11.89 2.19 -5.53
CA PRO A 335 11.36 2.88 -6.72
C PRO A 335 11.51 2.04 -7.98
N GLY A 336 10.46 1.98 -8.81
CA GLY A 336 10.43 1.24 -10.07
C GLY A 336 10.17 -0.26 -9.96
N VAL A 337 10.03 -0.82 -8.74
CA VAL A 337 9.62 -2.23 -8.55
C VAL A 337 8.15 -2.43 -8.87
N TRP A 338 7.29 -1.47 -8.50
CA TRP A 338 5.89 -1.44 -8.89
C TRP A 338 5.74 -0.75 -10.24
N THR A 339 4.95 -1.35 -11.13
CA THR A 339 4.71 -0.88 -12.50
C THR A 339 3.22 -0.92 -12.81
N ASP A 340 2.77 -0.13 -13.78
CA ASP A 340 1.35 -0.08 -14.19
C ASP A 340 0.83 -1.47 -14.61
N TRP A 341 1.68 -2.28 -15.25
CA TRP A 341 1.34 -3.67 -15.58
C TRP A 341 1.07 -4.54 -14.34
N LYS A 342 1.89 -4.41 -13.28
CA LYS A 342 1.67 -5.14 -12.03
C LYS A 342 0.42 -4.64 -11.30
N ASP A 343 0.14 -3.35 -11.42
CA ASP A 343 -1.09 -2.73 -10.91
C ASP A 343 -2.33 -3.33 -11.59
N TYR A 344 -2.31 -3.39 -12.94
CA TYR A 344 -3.37 -4.02 -13.73
C TYR A 344 -3.62 -5.47 -13.32
N LEU A 345 -2.57 -6.30 -13.25
CA LEU A 345 -2.70 -7.71 -12.85
C LEU A 345 -3.27 -7.87 -11.44
N LEU A 346 -2.89 -6.97 -10.52
CA LEU A 346 -3.41 -6.98 -9.16
C LEU A 346 -4.92 -6.69 -9.13
N TRP A 347 -5.35 -5.68 -9.89
CA TRP A 347 -6.76 -5.32 -10.02
C TRP A 347 -7.57 -6.39 -10.77
N ASP A 348 -7.04 -7.00 -11.83
CA ASP A 348 -7.72 -8.09 -12.56
C ASP A 348 -8.01 -9.28 -11.63
N LEU A 349 -7.02 -9.71 -10.83
CA LEU A 349 -7.23 -10.73 -9.80
C LEU A 349 -8.25 -10.28 -8.76
N TYR A 350 -8.16 -9.04 -8.27
CA TYR A 350 -9.09 -8.50 -7.28
C TYR A 350 -10.54 -8.60 -7.76
N TYR A 351 -10.84 -8.12 -8.97
CA TYR A 351 -12.21 -8.13 -9.49
C TYR A 351 -12.72 -9.54 -9.73
N LYS A 352 -11.92 -10.42 -10.36
CA LYS A 352 -12.29 -11.83 -10.57
C LYS A 352 -12.56 -12.56 -9.25
N ALA A 353 -11.75 -12.31 -8.22
CA ALA A 353 -11.93 -12.90 -6.90
C ALA A 353 -13.15 -12.34 -6.14
N TYR A 354 -13.36 -11.02 -6.22
CA TYR A 354 -14.51 -10.34 -5.62
C TYR A 354 -15.81 -10.89 -6.19
N ASP A 355 -15.90 -10.99 -7.52
CA ASP A 355 -17.05 -11.57 -8.23
C ASP A 355 -17.34 -13.00 -7.75
N ARG A 356 -16.30 -13.84 -7.67
CA ARG A 356 -16.45 -15.23 -7.24
C ARG A 356 -16.87 -15.34 -5.77
N LEU A 357 -16.36 -14.49 -4.89
CA LEU A 357 -16.77 -14.43 -3.49
C LEU A 357 -18.24 -14.03 -3.35
N MET A 358 -18.68 -13.02 -4.09
CA MET A 358 -20.07 -12.56 -4.08
C MET A 358 -21.03 -13.59 -4.68
N PHE A 359 -20.60 -14.35 -5.69
CA PHE A 359 -21.40 -15.43 -6.27
C PHE A 359 -21.55 -16.62 -5.31
N THR A 360 -20.47 -17.01 -4.63
CA THR A 360 -20.45 -18.21 -3.75
C THR A 360 -21.30 -18.02 -2.49
N GLN A 361 -21.46 -16.78 -2.01
CA GLN A 361 -22.36 -16.48 -0.90
C GLN A 361 -23.85 -16.41 -1.30
N GLY A 362 -24.17 -16.73 -2.56
CA GLY A 362 -25.44 -16.34 -3.19
C GLY A 362 -25.43 -14.83 -3.40
N ILE A 363 -26.07 -14.36 -4.48
CA ILE A 363 -26.17 -12.91 -4.73
C ILE A 363 -26.83 -12.27 -3.51
N SER A 364 -26.03 -11.58 -2.69
CA SER A 364 -26.51 -10.84 -1.54
C SER A 364 -27.63 -9.90 -1.99
N SER A 365 -28.64 -9.69 -1.14
CA SER A 365 -29.64 -8.64 -1.34
C SER A 365 -28.99 -7.27 -1.62
N SER A 366 -27.77 -7.04 -1.13
CA SER A 366 -26.97 -5.84 -1.40
C SER A 366 -26.46 -5.74 -2.84
N ALA A 367 -25.98 -6.83 -3.45
CA ALA A 367 -25.48 -6.82 -4.82
C ALA A 367 -26.63 -6.65 -5.83
N ARG A 368 -27.80 -7.27 -5.57
CA ARG A 368 -29.02 -6.98 -6.33
C ARG A 368 -29.48 -5.53 -6.17
N ALA A 369 -29.39 -4.97 -4.95
CA ALA A 369 -29.72 -3.56 -4.73
C ALA A 369 -28.73 -2.61 -5.42
N GLU A 370 -27.45 -2.98 -5.49
CA GLU A 370 -26.42 -2.21 -6.20
C GLU A 370 -26.62 -2.26 -7.71
N LEU A 371 -26.87 -3.45 -8.28
CA LEU A 371 -27.26 -3.61 -9.69
C LEU A 371 -28.49 -2.76 -10.02
N GLU A 372 -29.51 -2.82 -9.18
CA GLU A 372 -30.74 -2.03 -9.34
C GLU A 372 -30.45 -0.52 -9.22
N THR A 373 -29.55 -0.11 -8.33
CA THR A 373 -29.10 1.29 -8.21
C THR A 373 -28.38 1.75 -9.48
N VAL A 374 -27.47 0.94 -10.02
CA VAL A 374 -26.78 1.24 -11.29
C VAL A 374 -27.78 1.33 -12.43
N HIS A 375 -28.73 0.39 -12.53
CA HIS A 375 -29.80 0.43 -13.51
C HIS A 375 -30.61 1.73 -13.43
N GLN A 376 -31.00 2.13 -12.22
CA GLN A 376 -31.75 3.37 -11.99
C GLN A 376 -30.95 4.62 -12.33
N GLN A 377 -29.66 4.66 -11.98
CA GLN A 377 -28.78 5.78 -12.33
C GLN A 377 -28.59 5.91 -13.85
N VAL A 378 -28.32 4.80 -14.54
CA VAL A 378 -28.19 4.79 -16.01
C VAL A 378 -29.50 5.21 -16.67
N ALA A 379 -30.63 4.67 -16.23
CA ALA A 379 -31.94 5.05 -16.72
C ALA A 379 -32.27 6.53 -16.48
N HIS A 380 -31.83 7.09 -15.35
CA HIS A 380 -32.00 8.50 -15.06
C HIS A 380 -31.16 9.39 -15.98
N LEU A 381 -29.88 9.05 -16.18
CA LEU A 381 -28.95 9.81 -17.01
C LEU A 381 -29.33 9.79 -18.50
N LEU A 382 -29.93 8.71 -18.97
CA LEU A 382 -30.32 8.53 -20.38
C LEU A 382 -31.80 8.77 -20.66
N LYS A 383 -32.59 9.22 -19.66
CA LYS A 383 -34.06 9.31 -19.75
C LYS A 383 -34.59 10.08 -20.97
N LEU A 384 -33.84 11.07 -21.46
CA LEU A 384 -34.20 11.91 -22.61
C LEU A 384 -33.60 11.44 -23.94
N GLU A 385 -32.69 10.46 -23.91
CA GLU A 385 -31.91 10.00 -25.07
C GLU A 385 -32.30 8.59 -25.50
N ILE A 386 -32.54 7.68 -24.56
CA ILE A 386 -32.77 6.26 -24.80
C ILE A 386 -33.97 5.79 -23.96
N ASP A 387 -34.88 5.04 -24.57
CA ASP A 387 -36.06 4.54 -23.89
C ASP A 387 -35.69 3.48 -22.81
N ALA A 388 -36.49 3.40 -21.76
CA ALA A 388 -36.23 2.50 -20.64
C ALA A 388 -36.28 1.02 -21.03
N ALA A 389 -36.96 0.63 -22.11
CA ALA A 389 -37.01 -0.77 -22.55
C ALA A 389 -35.69 -1.19 -23.20
N THR A 390 -35.06 -0.32 -23.98
CA THR A 390 -33.71 -0.54 -24.54
C THR A 390 -32.66 -0.68 -23.45
N ILE A 391 -32.69 0.17 -22.42
CA ILE A 391 -31.76 0.08 -21.28
C ILE A 391 -31.93 -1.26 -20.54
N ARG A 392 -33.18 -1.65 -20.25
CA ARG A 392 -33.47 -2.95 -19.62
C ARG A 392 -33.03 -4.13 -20.49
N LYS A 393 -33.25 -4.05 -21.81
CA LYS A 393 -32.81 -5.08 -22.75
C LYS A 393 -31.29 -5.22 -22.74
N HIS A 394 -30.56 -4.11 -22.71
CA HIS A 394 -29.11 -4.12 -22.63
C HIS A 394 -28.61 -4.86 -21.39
N PHE A 395 -29.09 -4.49 -20.21
CA PHE A 395 -28.69 -5.16 -18.97
C PHE A 395 -29.09 -6.64 -18.93
N ARG A 396 -30.24 -7.00 -19.50
CA ARG A 396 -30.69 -8.40 -19.56
C ARG A 396 -29.80 -9.27 -20.45
N LEU A 397 -29.31 -8.73 -21.56
CA LEU A 397 -28.46 -9.47 -22.49
C LEU A 397 -26.98 -9.39 -22.11
N MET A 398 -26.62 -8.49 -21.20
CA MET A 398 -25.26 -8.40 -20.68
C MET A 398 -25.02 -9.46 -19.60
N PRO A 399 -23.79 -9.96 -19.47
CA PRO A 399 -23.42 -10.76 -18.31
C PRO A 399 -23.78 -10.00 -17.02
N GLU A 400 -24.36 -10.67 -16.01
CA GLU A 400 -24.79 -10.01 -14.75
C GLU A 400 -23.68 -9.15 -14.11
N LYS A 401 -22.43 -9.60 -14.27
CA LYS A 401 -21.22 -8.95 -13.77
C LYS A 401 -20.90 -7.60 -14.45
N TYR A 402 -21.37 -7.35 -15.68
CA TYR A 402 -21.13 -6.11 -16.44
C TYR A 402 -21.43 -4.84 -15.64
N ALA A 403 -22.58 -4.79 -14.98
CA ALA A 403 -23.02 -3.62 -14.24
C ALA A 403 -22.25 -3.43 -12.91
N LEU A 404 -21.51 -4.44 -12.43
CA LEU A 404 -20.71 -4.37 -11.21
C LEU A 404 -19.30 -3.83 -11.48
N TYR A 405 -18.72 -4.10 -12.66
CA TYR A 405 -17.34 -3.72 -12.98
C TYR A 405 -17.20 -2.61 -14.04
N THR A 406 -18.29 -2.21 -14.69
CA THR A 406 -18.30 -1.07 -15.62
C THR A 406 -18.95 0.13 -14.92
N SER A 407 -18.24 1.26 -14.86
CA SER A 407 -18.78 2.45 -14.20
C SER A 407 -20.06 2.94 -14.90
N THR A 408 -20.98 3.55 -14.15
CA THR A 408 -22.21 4.15 -14.69
C THR A 408 -21.94 5.03 -15.92
N SER A 409 -20.85 5.83 -15.90
CA SER A 409 -20.47 6.68 -17.02
C SER A 409 -20.03 5.90 -18.27
N GLN A 410 -19.33 4.78 -18.10
CA GLN A 410 -18.94 3.90 -19.21
C GLN A 410 -20.14 3.12 -19.75
N ILE A 411 -21.05 2.65 -18.89
CA ILE A 411 -22.30 2.01 -19.34
C ILE A 411 -23.13 2.98 -20.19
N VAL A 412 -23.23 4.23 -19.78
CA VAL A 412 -23.90 5.29 -20.55
C VAL A 412 -23.24 5.48 -21.92
N LYS A 413 -21.90 5.46 -22.00
CA LYS A 413 -21.18 5.54 -23.28
C LYS A 413 -21.50 4.33 -24.17
N HIS A 414 -21.42 3.11 -23.65
CA HIS A 414 -21.76 1.90 -24.41
C HIS A 414 -23.17 1.98 -25.01
N LEU A 415 -24.14 2.42 -24.22
CA LEU A 415 -25.53 2.59 -24.68
C LEU A 415 -25.66 3.66 -25.76
N ARG A 416 -24.86 4.73 -25.73
CA ARG A 416 -24.85 5.78 -26.77
C ARG A 416 -24.15 5.35 -28.07
N LEU A 417 -23.20 4.42 -27.99
CA LEU A 417 -22.51 3.87 -29.16
C LEU A 417 -23.35 2.80 -29.86
N LEU A 418 -24.23 2.12 -29.13
CA LEU A 418 -25.01 0.98 -29.64
C LEU A 418 -25.84 1.28 -30.90
N PRO A 419 -26.57 2.42 -31.02
CA PRO A 419 -27.34 2.72 -32.22
C PRO A 419 -26.46 2.93 -33.47
N GLN A 420 -25.21 3.38 -33.29
CA GLN A 420 -24.29 3.62 -34.41
C GLN A 420 -23.86 2.31 -35.09
N LEU A 421 -23.98 1.18 -34.40
CA LEU A 421 -23.69 -0.14 -34.96
C LEU A 421 -24.68 -0.55 -36.06
N GLU A 422 -25.82 0.13 -36.17
CA GLU A 422 -26.75 -0.07 -37.30
C GLU A 422 -26.24 0.58 -38.60
N GLU A 423 -25.36 1.59 -38.49
CA GLU A 423 -24.83 2.36 -39.62
C GLU A 423 -23.46 1.85 -40.09
N VAL A 424 -22.62 1.35 -39.16
CA VAL A 424 -21.25 0.91 -39.44
C VAL A 424 -20.92 -0.43 -38.77
N PRO A 425 -20.05 -1.28 -39.35
CA PRO A 425 -19.75 -2.62 -38.82
C PRO A 425 -18.92 -2.59 -37.52
N VAL A 426 -18.17 -1.51 -37.28
CA VAL A 426 -17.35 -1.30 -36.09
C VAL A 426 -17.51 0.16 -35.67
N VAL A 427 -17.93 0.39 -34.44
CA VAL A 427 -18.02 1.72 -33.84
C VAL A 427 -16.82 1.89 -32.91
N LEU A 428 -16.06 2.98 -33.10
CA LEU A 428 -14.87 3.28 -32.32
C LEU A 428 -15.06 4.61 -31.61
N ASN A 429 -14.65 4.68 -30.35
CA ASN A 429 -14.65 5.90 -29.57
C ASN A 429 -13.33 6.03 -28.81
N TRP A 430 -12.59 7.11 -29.10
CA TRP A 430 -11.29 7.41 -28.52
C TRP A 430 -11.38 8.52 -27.49
N GLU A 431 -10.82 8.31 -26.30
CA GLU A 431 -10.76 9.31 -25.24
C GLU A 431 -9.33 9.43 -24.71
N GLY A 432 -8.68 10.55 -25.01
CA GLY A 432 -7.30 10.80 -24.60
C GLY A 432 -7.20 11.22 -23.14
N HIS A 433 -6.31 10.58 -22.38
CA HIS A 433 -5.96 10.97 -21.02
C HIS A 433 -4.47 11.36 -20.93
N PRO A 434 -4.07 12.51 -21.51
CA PRO A 434 -2.66 12.89 -21.63
C PRO A 434 -1.94 13.03 -20.29
N ASP A 435 -2.64 13.44 -19.23
CA ASP A 435 -2.09 13.54 -17.87
C ASP A 435 -1.81 12.18 -17.23
N LYS A 436 -2.47 11.13 -17.72
CA LYS A 436 -2.33 9.75 -17.26
C LYS A 436 -1.49 8.88 -18.21
N GLY A 437 -1.12 9.42 -19.37
CA GLY A 437 -0.26 8.77 -20.34
C GLY A 437 -0.88 7.63 -21.16
N TYR A 438 -2.22 7.59 -21.27
CA TYR A 438 -2.92 6.59 -22.08
C TYR A 438 -4.13 7.19 -22.81
N THR A 439 -4.66 6.45 -23.77
CA THR A 439 -5.92 6.74 -24.47
C THR A 439 -6.85 5.55 -24.30
N ASP A 440 -8.08 5.79 -23.86
CA ASP A 440 -9.14 4.79 -23.86
C ASP A 440 -9.68 4.65 -25.29
N LEU A 441 -9.72 3.42 -25.81
CA LEU A 441 -10.38 3.03 -27.04
C LEU A 441 -11.55 2.12 -26.67
N THR A 442 -12.77 2.57 -26.90
CA THR A 442 -13.97 1.73 -26.83
C THR A 442 -14.32 1.26 -28.23
N LEU A 443 -14.47 -0.05 -28.40
CA LEU A 443 -14.83 -0.70 -29.65
C LEU A 443 -16.14 -1.45 -29.46
N VAL A 444 -17.12 -1.16 -30.33
CA VAL A 444 -18.40 -1.88 -30.37
C VAL A 444 -18.56 -2.52 -31.74
N THR A 445 -18.71 -3.85 -31.77
CA THR A 445 -18.88 -4.62 -33.02
C THR A 445 -19.66 -5.91 -32.79
N ARG A 446 -19.81 -6.74 -33.83
CA ARG A 446 -20.34 -8.10 -33.71
C ARG A 446 -19.20 -9.10 -33.59
N ASP A 447 -19.35 -10.04 -32.66
CA ASP A 447 -18.35 -11.06 -32.39
C ASP A 447 -18.14 -11.98 -33.60
N HIS A 448 -16.90 -12.36 -33.84
CA HIS A 448 -16.52 -13.38 -34.80
C HIS A 448 -15.20 -14.03 -34.41
N ARG A 449 -14.95 -15.22 -34.95
CA ARG A 449 -13.73 -15.97 -34.64
C ARG A 449 -12.50 -15.14 -34.97
N GLY A 450 -11.63 -14.96 -33.97
CA GLY A 450 -10.37 -14.23 -34.11
C GLY A 450 -10.46 -12.71 -33.92
N LEU A 451 -11.63 -12.16 -33.57
CA LEU A 451 -11.84 -10.71 -33.41
C LEU A 451 -10.79 -10.05 -32.50
N PHE A 452 -10.57 -10.57 -31.30
CA PHE A 452 -9.57 -10.02 -30.38
C PHE A 452 -8.14 -10.03 -30.97
N ALA A 453 -7.76 -11.12 -31.65
CA ALA A 453 -6.44 -11.22 -32.28
C ALA A 453 -6.29 -10.21 -33.43
N GLN A 454 -7.36 -9.97 -34.18
CA GLN A 454 -7.40 -8.94 -35.23
C GLN A 454 -7.24 -7.55 -34.62
N ILE A 455 -8.01 -7.21 -33.57
CA ILE A 455 -7.92 -5.91 -32.88
C ILE A 455 -6.50 -5.71 -32.33
N ALA A 456 -5.97 -6.68 -31.59
CA ALA A 456 -4.64 -6.59 -31.00
C ALA A 456 -3.54 -6.49 -32.08
N GLY A 457 -3.70 -7.21 -33.19
CA GLY A 457 -2.83 -7.13 -34.35
C GLY A 457 -2.85 -5.75 -35.01
N THR A 458 -4.03 -5.16 -35.22
CA THR A 458 -4.18 -3.81 -35.77
C THR A 458 -3.55 -2.77 -34.85
N LEU A 459 -3.84 -2.80 -33.54
CA LEU A 459 -3.23 -1.89 -32.57
C LEU A 459 -1.69 -2.01 -32.57
N SER A 460 -1.18 -3.24 -32.58
CA SER A 460 0.27 -3.50 -32.65
C SER A 460 0.90 -2.99 -33.95
N ALA A 461 0.22 -3.13 -35.09
CA ALA A 461 0.70 -2.64 -36.39
C ALA A 461 0.86 -1.10 -36.42
N PHE A 462 0.11 -0.39 -35.57
CA PHE A 462 0.25 1.06 -35.36
C PHE A 462 1.23 1.43 -34.24
N ASN A 463 2.05 0.48 -33.77
CA ASN A 463 2.96 0.65 -32.64
C ASN A 463 2.24 1.11 -31.36
N LEU A 464 0.97 0.73 -31.19
CA LEU A 464 0.22 0.97 -29.98
C LEU A 464 0.45 -0.19 -29.02
N ASN A 465 0.88 0.14 -27.82
CA ASN A 465 0.99 -0.82 -26.73
C ASN A 465 -0.36 -0.91 -26.02
N ILE A 466 -0.90 -2.11 -25.87
CA ILE A 466 -2.12 -2.36 -25.10
C ILE A 466 -1.72 -2.44 -23.62
N LEU A 467 -2.13 -1.44 -22.85
CA LEU A 467 -1.86 -1.33 -21.41
C LEU A 467 -2.88 -2.15 -20.60
N SER A 468 -4.13 -2.14 -21.03
CA SER A 468 -5.21 -2.96 -20.47
C SER A 468 -6.29 -3.22 -21.51
N ALA A 469 -7.05 -4.29 -21.31
CA ALA A 469 -8.24 -4.59 -22.10
C ALA A 469 -9.35 -5.12 -21.17
N GLN A 470 -10.56 -4.62 -21.35
CA GLN A 470 -11.78 -5.11 -20.73
C GLN A 470 -12.71 -5.57 -21.84
N LEU A 471 -12.96 -6.88 -21.91
CA LEU A 471 -13.72 -7.49 -22.99
C LEU A 471 -15.09 -7.89 -22.48
N THR A 472 -16.16 -7.49 -23.16
CA THR A 472 -17.52 -7.88 -22.79
C THR A 472 -18.33 -8.20 -24.04
N THR A 473 -18.77 -9.44 -24.13
CA THR A 473 -19.70 -9.89 -25.18
C THR A 473 -21.09 -10.04 -24.57
N ARG A 474 -22.07 -9.45 -25.25
CA ARG A 474 -23.50 -9.53 -24.97
C ARG A 474 -24.07 -10.81 -25.60
N ASP A 475 -25.11 -11.39 -25.02
CA ASP A 475 -25.68 -12.68 -25.45
C ASP A 475 -26.16 -12.73 -26.91
N ASP A 476 -26.44 -11.58 -27.53
CA ASP A 476 -26.79 -11.46 -28.95
C ASP A 476 -25.57 -11.21 -29.86
N GLY A 477 -24.37 -11.45 -29.35
CA GLY A 477 -23.10 -11.40 -30.08
C GLY A 477 -22.56 -9.99 -30.30
N ILE A 478 -23.06 -8.97 -29.58
CA ILE A 478 -22.47 -7.62 -29.63
C ILE A 478 -21.34 -7.52 -28.61
N VAL A 479 -20.18 -7.08 -29.07
CA VAL A 479 -18.96 -6.91 -28.29
C VAL A 479 -18.81 -5.45 -27.88
N PHE A 480 -18.41 -5.22 -26.64
CA PHE A 480 -18.03 -3.93 -26.06
C PHE A 480 -16.64 -4.11 -25.45
N ASP A 481 -15.62 -3.93 -26.27
CA ASP A 481 -14.24 -4.08 -25.85
C ASP A 481 -13.65 -2.70 -25.58
N GLN A 482 -13.08 -2.53 -24.39
CA GLN A 482 -12.39 -1.30 -24.01
C GLN A 482 -10.91 -1.59 -23.85
N PHE A 483 -10.07 -0.85 -24.56
CA PHE A 483 -8.62 -0.93 -24.49
C PHE A 483 -8.05 0.37 -23.96
N GLN A 484 -7.09 0.28 -23.05
CA GLN A 484 -6.19 1.41 -22.80
C GLN A 484 -4.94 1.21 -23.63
N VAL A 485 -4.64 2.18 -24.46
CA VAL A 485 -3.47 2.13 -25.35
C VAL A 485 -2.54 3.31 -25.12
N GLY A 486 -1.25 3.05 -25.27
CA GLY A 486 -0.19 4.05 -25.19
C GLY A 486 0.82 3.87 -26.32
N GLY A 487 1.70 4.84 -26.53
CA GLY A 487 2.79 4.70 -27.52
C GLY A 487 3.93 3.81 -27.01
N GLN A 488 4.75 3.31 -27.93
CA GLN A 488 5.98 2.58 -27.59
C GLN A 488 7.08 3.52 -27.02
N ALA A 489 7.95 2.95 -26.18
CA ALA A 489 9.21 3.56 -25.72
C ALA A 489 9.08 4.94 -25.05
N GLY A 490 8.13 5.11 -24.11
CA GLY A 490 8.04 6.32 -23.27
C GLY A 490 7.43 7.54 -23.95
N ASN A 491 6.98 7.42 -25.21
CA ASN A 491 6.12 8.41 -25.85
C ASN A 491 4.65 8.09 -25.51
N TYR A 492 4.14 8.72 -24.46
CA TYR A 492 2.78 8.52 -23.95
C TYR A 492 1.66 9.14 -24.80
N ARG A 493 1.97 9.61 -26.02
CA ARG A 493 1.03 10.40 -26.82
C ARG A 493 0.76 9.72 -28.16
N LEU A 494 -0.40 9.07 -28.26
CA LEU A 494 -1.12 9.07 -29.54
C LEU A 494 -1.56 10.50 -29.80
N HIS A 495 -1.28 11.02 -30.99
CA HIS A 495 -1.93 12.26 -31.41
C HIS A 495 -3.30 11.92 -31.99
N GLN A 496 -4.32 12.73 -31.72
CA GLN A 496 -5.69 12.50 -32.24
C GLN A 496 -5.73 12.34 -33.78
N GLN A 497 -4.75 12.91 -34.49
CA GLN A 497 -4.57 12.77 -35.93
C GLN A 497 -4.28 11.32 -36.39
N ASP A 498 -3.87 10.44 -35.48
CA ASP A 498 -3.53 9.05 -35.79
C ASP A 498 -4.76 8.11 -35.70
N TYR A 499 -5.84 8.53 -35.03
CA TYR A 499 -7.05 7.70 -34.86
C TYR A 499 -7.65 7.27 -36.20
N PRO A 500 -7.87 8.16 -37.20
CA PRO A 500 -8.49 7.76 -38.46
C PRO A 500 -7.68 6.74 -39.28
N ARG A 501 -6.39 6.56 -38.97
CA ARG A 501 -5.56 5.54 -39.63
C ARG A 501 -5.80 4.17 -39.02
N VAL A 502 -5.97 4.10 -37.70
CA VAL A 502 -6.32 2.87 -36.99
C VAL A 502 -7.73 2.41 -37.37
N GLU A 503 -8.67 3.33 -37.51
CA GLU A 503 -10.08 3.02 -37.83
C GLU A 503 -10.31 2.43 -39.23
N LYS A 504 -9.36 2.58 -40.16
CA LYS A 504 -9.48 2.10 -41.56
C LYS A 504 -9.14 0.62 -41.77
N LEU A 505 -8.56 -0.04 -40.77
CA LEU A 505 -8.04 -1.42 -40.81
C LEU A 505 -8.80 -2.30 -39.82
#